data_AF-A0A383E562-F1
#
_entry.id   AF-A0A383E562-F1
#
_cell.length_a   1.000
_cell.length_b   1.000
_cell.length_c   1.000
_cell.angle_alpha   90.00
_cell.angle_beta   90.00
_cell.angle_gamma   90.00
#
_symmetry.space_group_name_H-M   'P 1'
#
loop_
_entity.id
_entity.type
_entity.pdbx_description
1 polymer ?
#
loop_
_entity_poly.entity_id
_entity_poly.type
_entity_poly.pdbx_seq_one_letter_code
_entity_poly.pdbx_strand_id
1 'polypeptide(L)'
;IFPYEFLNSTNDILSEQKALEKNQFVNQADIEHLITIDTKSDIDSKRNFLTEYFWNAESLQHIIDKSPLPEVEYNIDDSRYSDFQNLKRVDRLTIEMEYGINSVSYLFIPEESNEKLIFYHQGHGGDFILGKDTIQFFLNRNFTVLALTMPLVGMNNQPIIEIDGLGQMKLSSHEQLRLLETNNFNPMKLFLDPIQINLTFLKKEYDFHRYSMIGLSGGGWTTVVYSAIDER
;
A
#
# COMPACT_ATOMS: atom_id res chain seq x y z
N ILE A 1 37.26 11.38 1.00
CA ILE A 1 36.39 12.58 1.08
C ILE A 1 35.69 12.66 -0.27
N PHE A 2 34.48 12.13 -0.32
CA PHE A 2 33.68 12.01 -1.55
C PHE A 2 33.10 13.39 -1.87
N PRO A 3 33.15 13.89 -3.11
CA PRO A 3 32.78 15.26 -3.43
C PRO A 3 31.24 15.40 -3.54
N TYR A 4 30.56 15.33 -2.39
CA TYR A 4 29.12 15.55 -2.30
C TYR A 4 28.76 17.03 -2.52
N GLU A 5 29.67 17.96 -2.16
CA GLU A 5 29.41 19.40 -2.26
C GLU A 5 29.34 19.92 -3.71
N PHE A 6 30.03 19.28 -4.66
CA PHE A 6 30.05 19.74 -6.05
C PHE A 6 28.80 19.32 -6.83
N LEU A 7 28.16 18.21 -6.45
CA LEU A 7 26.90 17.75 -7.05
C LEU A 7 25.69 18.55 -6.54
N ASN A 8 25.77 19.09 -5.32
CA ASN A 8 24.70 19.88 -4.74
C ASN A 8 24.54 21.22 -5.46
N SER A 9 25.64 21.89 -5.84
CA SER A 9 25.59 23.16 -6.56
C SER A 9 25.15 23.05 -8.02
N THR A 10 25.33 21.89 -8.67
CA THR A 10 24.84 21.68 -10.05
C THR A 10 23.37 21.32 -10.11
N ASN A 11 22.80 20.72 -9.05
CA ASN A 11 21.35 20.50 -8.96
C ASN A 11 20.59 21.81 -8.80
N ASP A 12 21.13 22.76 -8.02
CA ASP A 12 20.49 24.07 -7.86
C ASP A 12 20.42 24.82 -9.21
N ILE A 13 21.50 24.80 -10.00
CA ILE A 13 21.58 25.49 -11.30
C ILE A 13 20.74 24.80 -12.40
N LEU A 14 20.59 23.47 -12.35
CA LEU A 14 19.75 22.72 -13.32
C LEU A 14 18.26 22.70 -12.91
N SER A 15 17.95 22.88 -11.63
CA SER A 15 16.57 22.95 -11.13
C SER A 15 15.90 24.30 -11.38
N GLU A 16 16.68 25.39 -11.48
CA GLU A 16 16.13 26.73 -11.79
C GLU A 16 15.49 26.84 -13.18
N GLN A 17 15.79 25.93 -14.12
CA GLN A 17 15.25 25.97 -15.49
C GLN A 17 14.09 25.00 -15.78
N LYS A 18 13.74 24.09 -14.86
CA LYS A 18 12.52 23.28 -14.98
C LYS A 18 11.47 23.81 -14.00
N ALA A 19 10.72 24.80 -14.50
CA ALA A 19 9.40 25.24 -14.03
C ALA A 19 9.12 25.02 -12.53
N LEU A 20 9.27 26.11 -11.78
CA LEU A 20 8.61 26.37 -10.50
C LEU A 20 7.14 25.89 -10.50
N GLU A 21 6.88 24.66 -10.09
CA GLU A 21 5.72 24.40 -9.25
C GLU A 21 6.10 24.86 -7.85
N LYS A 22 5.53 26.00 -7.46
CA LYS A 22 5.64 26.50 -6.10
C LYS A 22 5.17 25.39 -5.16
N ASN A 23 6.08 24.81 -4.40
CA ASN A 23 5.76 24.22 -3.10
C ASN A 23 5.31 25.39 -2.20
N GLN A 24 4.07 25.85 -2.39
CA GLN A 24 3.42 26.76 -1.47
C GLN A 24 3.25 26.00 -0.16
N PHE A 25 3.86 26.52 0.90
CA PHE A 25 3.46 26.13 2.25
C PHE A 25 1.96 26.36 2.36
N VAL A 26 1.20 25.27 2.40
CA VAL A 26 -0.26 25.32 2.55
C VAL A 26 -0.55 25.80 3.95
N ASN A 27 -1.08 27.01 4.09
CA ASN A 27 -1.56 27.49 5.36
C ASN A 27 -2.94 26.87 5.64
N GLN A 28 -3.27 26.59 6.91
CA GLN A 28 -4.50 25.86 7.26
C GLN A 28 -5.78 26.57 6.75
N ALA A 29 -5.73 27.90 6.62
CA ALA A 29 -6.82 28.72 6.09
C ALA A 29 -7.07 28.55 4.58
N ASP A 30 -6.09 28.03 3.82
CA ASP A 30 -6.18 27.88 2.36
C ASP A 30 -6.66 26.49 1.94
N ILE A 31 -6.76 25.53 2.88
CA ILE A 31 -7.10 24.12 2.57
C ILE A 31 -8.48 24.00 1.92
N GLU A 32 -9.48 24.77 2.38
CA GLU A 32 -10.83 24.73 1.80
C GLU A 32 -10.82 25.12 0.32
N HIS A 33 -9.96 26.04 -0.08
CA HIS A 33 -9.82 26.46 -1.48
C HIS A 33 -9.02 25.47 -2.35
N LEU A 34 -8.32 24.50 -1.74
CA LEU A 34 -7.63 23.43 -2.45
C LEU A 34 -8.53 22.23 -2.75
N ILE A 35 -9.67 22.11 -2.07
CA ILE A 35 -10.62 21.02 -2.27
C ILE A 35 -11.58 21.40 -3.40
N THR A 36 -11.28 20.92 -4.61
CA THR A 36 -12.08 21.20 -5.82
C THR A 36 -12.91 19.97 -6.23
N ILE A 37 -13.76 19.49 -5.34
CA ILE A 37 -14.69 18.37 -5.60
C ILE A 37 -16.09 18.83 -5.21
N ASP A 38 -16.84 19.34 -6.19
CA ASP A 38 -18.17 19.92 -5.98
C ASP A 38 -19.28 19.02 -6.52
N THR A 39 -18.95 18.14 -7.47
CA THR A 39 -19.92 17.30 -8.19
C THR A 39 -19.50 15.84 -8.24
N LYS A 40 -20.45 14.96 -8.54
CA LYS A 40 -20.17 13.55 -8.82
C LYS A 40 -19.18 13.37 -9.99
N SER A 41 -19.27 14.22 -11.01
CA SER A 41 -18.35 14.17 -12.15
C SER A 41 -16.91 14.46 -11.75
N ASP A 42 -16.70 15.32 -10.75
CA ASP A 42 -15.36 15.61 -10.23
C ASP A 42 -14.78 14.39 -9.51
N ILE A 43 -15.60 13.67 -8.73
CA ILE A 43 -15.21 12.42 -8.09
C ILE A 43 -14.77 11.39 -9.14
N ASP A 44 -15.59 11.17 -10.17
CA ASP A 44 -15.29 10.20 -11.23
C ASP A 44 -14.01 10.58 -12.00
N SER A 45 -13.83 11.88 -12.29
CA SER A 45 -12.63 12.39 -12.96
C SER A 45 -11.37 12.24 -12.11
N LYS A 46 -11.44 12.53 -10.81
CA LYS A 46 -10.31 12.37 -9.88
C LYS A 46 -9.97 10.90 -9.68
N ARG A 47 -10.95 10.01 -9.60
CA ARG A 47 -10.73 8.56 -9.51
C ARG A 47 -10.02 8.02 -10.74
N ASN A 48 -10.45 8.42 -11.94
CA ASN A 48 -9.79 8.03 -13.18
C ASN A 48 -8.36 8.57 -13.23
N PHE A 49 -8.16 9.85 -12.87
CA PHE A 49 -6.83 10.45 -12.76
C PHE A 49 -5.92 9.68 -11.81
N LEU A 50 -6.38 9.32 -10.60
CA LEU A 50 -5.57 8.56 -9.64
C LEU A 50 -5.24 7.16 -10.17
N THR A 51 -6.19 6.51 -10.84
CA THR A 51 -5.96 5.19 -11.46
C THR A 51 -4.87 5.27 -12.52
N GLU A 52 -4.99 6.23 -13.45
CA GLU A 52 -3.99 6.47 -14.49
C GLU A 52 -2.64 6.86 -13.87
N TYR A 53 -2.63 7.74 -12.88
CA TYR A 53 -1.42 8.22 -12.24
C TYR A 53 -0.64 7.10 -11.53
N PHE A 54 -1.32 6.24 -10.78
CA PHE A 54 -0.65 5.17 -10.01
C PHE A 54 -0.31 3.95 -10.85
N TRP A 55 -1.19 3.52 -11.77
CA TRP A 55 -1.01 2.28 -12.51
C TRP A 55 -0.69 2.45 -14.00
N ASN A 56 -0.68 3.68 -14.51
CA ASN A 56 -0.57 3.98 -15.95
C ASN A 56 -1.60 3.17 -16.76
N ALA A 57 -2.85 3.14 -16.27
CA ALA A 57 -3.91 2.32 -16.83
C ALA A 57 -5.21 3.11 -17.04
N GLU A 58 -5.95 2.71 -18.07
CA GLU A 58 -7.19 3.36 -18.50
C GLU A 58 -8.32 3.26 -17.48
N SER A 59 -8.34 2.20 -16.66
CA SER A 59 -9.38 2.00 -15.64
C SER A 59 -8.95 1.02 -14.55
N LEU A 60 -9.57 1.11 -13.38
CA LEU A 60 -9.36 0.17 -12.29
C LEU A 60 -9.78 -1.26 -12.69
N GLN A 61 -10.82 -1.41 -13.52
CA GLN A 61 -11.24 -2.72 -14.02
C GLN A 61 -10.12 -3.41 -14.80
N HIS A 62 -9.36 -2.65 -15.60
CA HIS A 62 -8.20 -3.19 -16.32
C HIS A 62 -7.14 -3.76 -15.38
N ILE A 63 -6.94 -3.13 -14.22
CA ILE A 63 -6.03 -3.60 -13.17
C ILE A 63 -6.59 -4.85 -12.50
N ILE A 64 -7.89 -4.89 -12.19
CA ILE A 64 -8.57 -6.05 -11.60
C ILE A 64 -8.48 -7.27 -12.51
N ASP A 65 -8.74 -7.10 -13.81
CA ASP A 65 -8.76 -8.20 -14.78
C ASP A 65 -7.38 -8.82 -15.00
N LYS A 66 -6.32 -8.00 -14.88
CA LYS A 66 -4.93 -8.42 -15.03
C LYS A 66 -4.23 -8.72 -13.70
N SER A 67 -4.93 -8.57 -12.58
CA SER A 67 -4.37 -8.72 -11.25
C SER A 67 -3.84 -10.15 -11.06
N PRO A 68 -2.57 -10.34 -10.66
CA PRO A 68 -2.05 -11.66 -10.32
C PRO A 68 -2.77 -12.22 -9.08
N LEU A 69 -2.60 -13.51 -8.81
CA LEU A 69 -3.01 -14.10 -7.55
C LEU A 69 -1.83 -14.12 -6.58
N PRO A 70 -2.06 -13.89 -5.28
CA PRO A 70 -1.02 -14.11 -4.27
C PRO A 70 -0.66 -15.59 -4.19
N GLU A 71 0.58 -15.88 -3.81
CA GLU A 71 0.94 -17.20 -3.30
C GLU A 71 0.33 -17.36 -1.91
N VAL A 72 -0.34 -18.49 -1.65
CA VAL A 72 -1.06 -18.73 -0.40
C VAL A 72 -0.52 -19.95 0.32
N GLU A 73 -0.07 -19.73 1.55
CA GLU A 73 0.28 -20.77 2.50
C GLU A 73 -0.80 -20.87 3.57
N TYR A 74 -1.55 -21.96 3.54
CA TYR A 74 -2.69 -22.15 4.43
C TYR A 74 -2.27 -22.64 5.81
N ASN A 75 -2.97 -22.15 6.83
CA ASN A 75 -2.83 -22.59 8.22
C ASN A 75 -1.38 -22.62 8.72
N ILE A 76 -0.66 -21.51 8.51
CA ILE A 76 0.69 -21.35 9.03
C ILE A 76 0.69 -21.33 10.56
N ASP A 77 1.77 -21.84 11.15
CA ASP A 77 2.03 -21.72 12.58
C ASP A 77 2.97 -20.55 12.84
N ASP A 78 2.48 -19.55 13.57
CA ASP A 78 3.26 -18.40 14.00
C ASP A 78 3.00 -18.14 15.48
N SER A 79 3.94 -18.61 16.31
CA SER A 79 3.87 -18.56 17.77
C SER A 79 3.60 -17.16 18.35
N ARG A 80 3.85 -16.09 17.59
CA ARG A 80 3.55 -14.70 18.01
C ARG A 80 2.06 -14.45 18.19
N TYR A 81 1.21 -15.27 17.59
CA TYR A 81 -0.26 -15.22 17.65
C TYR A 81 -0.87 -16.42 18.40
N SER A 82 -0.08 -17.21 19.11
CA SER A 82 -0.53 -18.43 19.80
C SER A 82 -1.54 -18.18 20.94
N ASP A 83 -1.60 -16.97 21.46
CA ASP A 83 -2.53 -16.51 22.49
C ASP A 83 -3.83 -15.93 21.92
N PHE A 84 -3.98 -15.86 20.59
CA PHE A 84 -5.20 -15.36 19.97
C PHE A 84 -6.41 -16.20 20.33
N GLN A 85 -7.48 -15.51 20.71
CA GLN A 85 -8.79 -16.08 20.95
C GLN A 85 -9.65 -15.95 19.69
N ASN A 86 -10.58 -16.90 19.51
CA ASN A 86 -11.44 -16.96 18.33
C ASN A 86 -10.66 -16.93 17.01
N LEU A 87 -9.55 -17.67 16.94
CA LEU A 87 -8.72 -17.82 15.75
C LEU A 87 -8.74 -19.28 15.32
N LYS A 88 -9.32 -19.53 14.15
CA LYS A 88 -9.37 -20.86 13.55
C LYS A 88 -8.08 -21.23 12.85
N ARG A 89 -7.54 -20.27 12.07
CA ARG A 89 -6.29 -20.41 11.34
C ARG A 89 -5.77 -19.06 10.84
N VAL A 90 -4.50 -19.05 10.45
CA VAL A 90 -3.85 -17.95 9.74
C VAL A 90 -3.38 -18.46 8.40
N ASP A 91 -3.80 -17.80 7.32
CA ASP A 91 -3.28 -18.04 5.98
C ASP A 91 -2.28 -16.92 5.63
N ARG A 92 -1.10 -17.23 5.10
CA ARG A 92 -0.10 -16.25 4.64
C ARG A 92 -0.26 -16.04 3.14
N LEU A 93 -0.38 -14.78 2.73
CA LEU A 93 -0.50 -14.37 1.34
C LEU A 93 0.75 -13.58 0.98
N THR A 94 1.49 -14.02 -0.05
CA THR A 94 2.69 -13.35 -0.55
C THR A 94 2.46 -12.85 -1.97
N ILE A 95 2.71 -11.57 -2.20
CA ILE A 95 2.60 -10.94 -3.52
C ILE A 95 3.99 -10.47 -3.93
N GLU A 96 4.47 -10.98 -5.07
CA GLU A 96 5.66 -10.45 -5.72
C GLU A 96 5.28 -9.30 -6.66
N MET A 97 5.93 -8.15 -6.50
CA MET A 97 5.72 -6.93 -7.28
C MET A 97 6.96 -6.61 -8.10
N GLU A 98 6.93 -5.51 -8.84
CA GLU A 98 8.07 -5.04 -9.61
C GLU A 98 9.34 -4.87 -8.75
N TYR A 99 10.51 -5.00 -9.39
CA TYR A 99 11.82 -4.91 -8.76
C TYR A 99 12.09 -5.97 -7.68
N GLY A 100 11.32 -7.07 -7.67
CA GLY A 100 11.46 -8.15 -6.70
C GLY A 100 11.10 -7.71 -5.29
N ILE A 101 10.31 -6.65 -5.15
CA ILE A 101 9.73 -6.23 -3.88
C ILE A 101 8.52 -7.11 -3.63
N ASN A 102 8.39 -7.64 -2.42
CA ASN A 102 7.21 -8.40 -2.05
C ASN A 102 6.36 -7.70 -0.99
N SER A 103 5.12 -8.16 -0.89
CA SER A 103 4.22 -7.84 0.20
C SER A 103 3.71 -9.12 0.84
N VAL A 104 3.88 -9.22 2.16
CA VAL A 104 3.41 -10.34 2.97
C VAL A 104 2.24 -9.87 3.82
N SER A 105 1.11 -10.56 3.65
CA SER A 105 -0.13 -10.33 4.39
C SER A 105 -0.53 -11.60 5.14
N TYR A 106 -1.11 -11.45 6.33
CA TYR A 106 -1.72 -12.58 7.06
C TYR A 106 -3.24 -12.41 7.08
N LEU A 107 -3.95 -13.45 6.66
CA LEU A 107 -5.40 -13.57 6.75
C LEU A 107 -5.76 -14.37 8.01
N PHE A 108 -6.19 -13.67 9.05
CA PHE A 108 -6.67 -14.26 10.29
C PHE A 108 -8.14 -14.61 10.16
N ILE A 109 -8.46 -15.90 10.21
CA ILE A 109 -9.82 -16.42 10.04
C ILE A 109 -10.37 -16.82 11.41
N PRO A 110 -11.53 -16.30 11.82
CA PRO A 110 -12.13 -16.64 13.10
C PRO A 110 -12.77 -18.04 13.08
N GLU A 111 -13.08 -18.58 14.26
CA GLU A 111 -13.81 -19.86 14.38
C GLU A 111 -15.22 -19.76 13.80
N GLU A 112 -15.88 -18.64 14.10
CA GLU A 112 -17.16 -18.24 13.52
C GLU A 112 -16.98 -16.93 12.75
N SER A 113 -17.34 -16.93 11.47
CA SER A 113 -17.27 -15.73 10.61
C SER A 113 -18.59 -14.97 10.65
N ASN A 114 -18.52 -13.65 10.72
CA ASN A 114 -19.64 -12.75 10.51
C ASN A 114 -19.76 -12.28 9.06
N GLU A 115 -19.02 -12.92 8.14
CA GLU A 115 -19.01 -12.63 6.69
C GLU A 115 -18.56 -11.20 6.34
N LYS A 116 -17.76 -10.58 7.21
CA LYS A 116 -17.14 -9.26 6.98
C LYS A 116 -15.63 -9.36 7.06
N LEU A 117 -14.97 -8.67 6.14
CA LEU A 117 -13.52 -8.56 6.06
C LEU A 117 -13.08 -7.17 6.49
N ILE A 118 -12.03 -7.11 7.30
CA ILE A 118 -11.30 -5.88 7.56
C ILE A 118 -9.84 -5.99 7.13
N PHE A 119 -9.38 -5.02 6.34
CA PHE A 119 -7.97 -4.79 6.06
C PHE A 119 -7.39 -3.96 7.20
N TYR A 120 -6.36 -4.49 7.88
CA TYR A 120 -5.58 -3.75 8.86
C TYR A 120 -4.21 -3.42 8.27
N HIS A 121 -4.01 -2.15 7.93
CA HIS A 121 -2.77 -1.67 7.34
C HIS A 121 -1.88 -1.00 8.39
N GLN A 122 -0.81 -1.69 8.77
CA GLN A 122 0.19 -1.11 9.67
C GLN A 122 1.07 -0.09 8.92
N GLY A 123 1.44 0.99 9.62
CA GLY A 123 2.32 2.04 9.09
C GLY A 123 3.82 1.73 9.28
N HIS A 124 4.64 2.79 9.32
CA HIS A 124 6.11 2.70 9.41
C HIS A 124 6.67 2.08 10.69
N GLY A 125 5.85 1.76 11.69
CA GLY A 125 6.31 1.26 13.00
C GLY A 125 6.96 -0.12 12.95
N GLY A 126 6.81 -0.85 11.84
CA GLY A 126 7.30 -2.21 11.68
C GLY A 126 6.18 -3.17 11.31
N ASP A 127 6.30 -4.41 11.76
CA ASP A 127 5.34 -5.47 11.48
C ASP A 127 3.96 -5.21 12.13
N PHE A 128 2.89 -5.73 11.54
CA PHE A 128 1.52 -5.64 12.03
C PHE A 128 1.29 -6.41 13.34
N ILE A 129 2.27 -7.16 13.84
CA ILE A 129 2.29 -7.64 15.23
C ILE A 129 2.15 -6.49 16.25
N LEU A 130 2.56 -5.27 15.90
CA LEU A 130 2.32 -4.10 16.74
C LEU A 130 0.84 -3.74 16.85
N GLY A 131 0.03 -4.20 15.90
CA GLY A 131 -1.43 -4.09 15.87
C GLY A 131 -2.17 -5.27 16.47
N LYS A 132 -1.48 -6.14 17.20
CA LYS A 132 -2.02 -7.40 17.72
C LYS A 132 -3.35 -7.24 18.45
N ASP A 133 -3.45 -6.24 19.33
CA ASP A 133 -4.69 -5.95 20.07
C ASP A 133 -5.84 -5.50 19.14
N THR A 134 -5.52 -4.79 18.06
CA THR A 134 -6.50 -4.37 17.05
C THR A 134 -7.01 -5.58 16.27
N ILE A 135 -6.11 -6.46 15.82
CA ILE A 135 -6.46 -7.69 15.12
C ILE A 135 -7.34 -8.57 16.04
N GLN A 136 -6.93 -8.79 17.28
CA GLN A 136 -7.70 -9.55 18.28
C GLN A 136 -9.07 -8.93 18.55
N PHE A 137 -9.18 -7.60 18.60
CA PHE A 137 -10.46 -6.91 18.79
C PHE A 137 -11.48 -7.25 17.70
N PHE A 138 -11.04 -7.33 16.44
CA PHE A 138 -11.91 -7.68 15.31
C PHE A 138 -12.20 -9.18 15.24
N LEU A 139 -11.20 -10.03 15.52
CA LEU A 139 -11.41 -11.48 15.64
C LEU A 139 -12.46 -11.80 16.70
N ASN A 140 -12.41 -11.17 17.88
CA ASN A 140 -13.43 -11.35 18.95
C ASN A 140 -14.85 -10.92 18.53
N ARG A 141 -15.00 -10.25 17.39
CA ARG A 141 -16.28 -9.83 16.80
C ARG A 141 -16.61 -10.61 15.53
N ASN A 142 -15.94 -11.74 15.32
CA ASN A 142 -16.13 -12.66 14.21
C ASN A 142 -15.76 -12.07 12.84
N PHE A 143 -14.96 -11.00 12.79
CA PHE A 143 -14.43 -10.50 11.51
C PHE A 143 -13.26 -11.38 11.05
N THR A 144 -13.19 -11.62 9.75
CA THR A 144 -11.93 -12.00 9.11
C THR A 144 -11.04 -10.75 9.01
N VAL A 145 -9.77 -10.88 9.34
CA VAL A 145 -8.81 -9.75 9.31
C VAL A 145 -7.68 -10.07 8.35
N LEU A 146 -7.47 -9.24 7.33
CA LEU A 146 -6.24 -9.27 6.53
C LEU A 146 -5.30 -8.18 7.06
N ALA A 147 -4.19 -8.57 7.68
CA ALA A 147 -3.17 -7.65 8.17
C ALA A 147 -1.99 -7.58 7.19
N LEU A 148 -1.51 -6.37 6.92
CA LEU A 148 -0.36 -6.11 6.06
C LEU A 148 0.35 -4.81 6.45
N THR A 149 1.54 -4.60 5.87
CA THR A 149 2.40 -3.44 6.17
C THR A 149 2.86 -2.75 4.90
N MET A 150 3.41 -1.54 5.04
CA MET A 150 3.95 -0.77 3.91
C MET A 150 5.13 -1.50 3.24
N PRO A 151 5.44 -1.21 1.95
CA PRO A 151 6.58 -1.80 1.26
C PRO A 151 7.88 -1.67 2.05
N LEU A 152 8.77 -2.67 1.97
CA LEU A 152 10.09 -2.68 2.65
C LEU A 152 10.05 -2.66 4.19
N VAL A 153 8.88 -2.78 4.81
CA VAL A 153 8.67 -2.75 6.27
C VAL A 153 8.21 -4.13 6.77
N GLY A 154 8.53 -4.45 8.03
CA GLY A 154 8.03 -5.67 8.68
C GLY A 154 8.57 -6.94 8.02
N MET A 155 7.68 -7.80 7.56
CA MET A 155 8.02 -9.04 6.86
C MET A 155 8.31 -8.84 5.37
N ASN A 156 8.04 -7.66 4.83
CA ASN A 156 8.31 -7.35 3.43
C ASN A 156 9.82 -7.30 3.19
N ASN A 157 10.27 -7.85 2.07
CA ASN A 157 11.67 -7.94 1.74
C ASN A 157 12.29 -6.58 1.40
N GLN A 158 13.62 -6.56 1.32
CA GLN A 158 14.41 -5.38 0.99
C GLN A 158 15.44 -5.77 -0.09
N PRO A 159 15.01 -5.83 -1.36
CA PRO A 159 15.84 -6.37 -2.44
C PRO A 159 17.05 -5.48 -2.76
N ILE A 160 18.07 -6.08 -3.35
CA ILE A 160 19.18 -5.37 -4.00
C ILE A 160 18.88 -5.33 -5.48
N ILE A 161 18.87 -4.13 -6.06
CA ILE A 161 18.53 -3.90 -7.46
C ILE A 161 19.58 -3.02 -8.12
N GLU A 162 19.67 -3.09 -9.44
CA GLU A 162 20.48 -2.16 -10.24
C GLU A 162 19.65 -0.90 -10.52
N ILE A 163 20.16 0.27 -10.12
CA ILE A 163 19.57 1.57 -10.47
C ILE A 163 20.37 2.18 -11.61
N ASP A 164 19.69 2.56 -12.69
CA ASP A 164 20.34 3.16 -13.86
C ASP A 164 21.15 4.41 -13.45
N GLY A 165 22.41 4.45 -13.85
CA GLY A 165 23.36 5.51 -13.49
C GLY A 165 23.87 5.53 -12.05
N LEU A 166 23.33 4.72 -11.12
CA LEU A 166 23.75 4.70 -9.70
C LEU A 166 24.34 3.36 -9.25
N GLY A 167 24.16 2.29 -10.03
CA GLY A 167 24.67 0.96 -9.70
C GLY A 167 23.75 0.18 -8.75
N GLN A 168 24.31 -0.89 -8.16
CA GLN A 168 23.57 -1.73 -7.21
C GLN A 168 23.24 -0.99 -5.92
N MET A 169 21.96 -1.05 -5.52
CA MET A 169 21.45 -0.45 -4.29
C MET A 169 20.48 -1.41 -3.59
N LYS A 170 20.60 -1.49 -2.26
CA LYS A 170 19.58 -2.14 -1.42
C LYS A 170 18.42 -1.17 -1.16
N LEU A 171 17.20 -1.57 -1.52
CA LEU A 171 15.98 -0.85 -1.18
C LEU A 171 15.60 -1.14 0.27
N SER A 172 15.78 -0.16 1.13
CA SER A 172 15.57 -0.27 2.58
C SER A 172 14.77 0.88 3.18
N SER A 173 14.44 1.91 2.38
CA SER A 173 13.58 3.02 2.79
C SER A 173 12.62 3.45 1.69
N HIS A 174 11.49 4.05 2.07
CA HIS A 174 10.51 4.58 1.11
C HIS A 174 11.09 5.71 0.26
N GLU A 175 12.01 6.50 0.79
CA GLU A 175 12.70 7.56 0.03
C GLU A 175 13.47 7.01 -1.17
N GLN A 176 13.95 5.76 -1.10
CA GLN A 176 14.67 5.14 -2.23
C GLN A 176 13.71 4.69 -3.34
N LEU A 177 12.42 4.47 -3.04
CA LEU A 177 11.46 4.02 -4.04
C LEU A 177 11.26 5.06 -5.15
N ARG A 178 11.46 6.35 -4.88
CA ARG A 178 11.41 7.41 -5.91
C ARG A 178 12.43 7.19 -7.03
N LEU A 179 13.52 6.47 -6.77
CA LEU A 179 14.56 6.18 -7.76
C LEU A 179 14.11 5.14 -8.80
N LEU A 180 12.98 4.47 -8.55
CA LEU A 180 12.38 3.52 -9.46
C LEU A 180 11.47 4.19 -10.49
N GLU A 181 11.15 5.47 -10.30
CA GLU A 181 10.22 6.18 -11.18
C GLU A 181 10.75 6.24 -12.61
N THR A 182 9.91 5.81 -13.55
CA THR A 182 10.18 5.90 -14.99
C THR A 182 8.91 6.34 -15.71
N ASN A 183 9.01 6.67 -17.00
CA ASN A 183 7.84 7.02 -17.81
C ASN A 183 6.71 5.97 -17.78
N ASN A 184 7.03 4.71 -17.45
CA ASN A 184 6.08 3.60 -17.44
C ASN A 184 5.87 2.99 -16.04
N PHE A 185 6.48 3.55 -14.99
CA PHE A 185 6.38 3.01 -13.65
C PHE A 185 6.32 4.11 -12.60
N ASN A 186 5.21 4.14 -11.85
CA ASN A 186 5.04 5.00 -10.69
C ASN A 186 5.28 4.17 -9.41
N PRO A 187 6.29 4.50 -8.58
CA PRO A 187 6.59 3.75 -7.34
C PRO A 187 5.45 3.74 -6.32
N MET A 188 4.51 4.69 -6.39
CA MET A 188 3.33 4.72 -5.53
C MET A 188 2.46 3.47 -5.70
N LYS A 189 2.51 2.84 -6.89
CA LYS A 189 1.87 1.55 -7.15
C LYS A 189 2.22 0.50 -6.10
N LEU A 190 3.47 0.45 -5.64
CA LEU A 190 3.96 -0.53 -4.65
C LEU A 190 3.21 -0.47 -3.32
N PHE A 191 2.63 0.69 -2.97
CA PHE A 191 1.83 0.86 -1.76
C PHE A 191 0.38 0.39 -1.90
N LEU A 192 -0.13 0.33 -3.14
CA LEU A 192 -1.55 0.10 -3.43
C LEU A 192 -1.81 -1.31 -4.00
N ASP A 193 -0.86 -1.84 -4.76
CA ASP A 193 -0.92 -3.18 -5.36
C ASP A 193 -1.24 -4.28 -4.35
N PRO A 194 -0.60 -4.33 -3.16
CA PRO A 194 -0.91 -5.37 -2.19
C PRO A 194 -2.37 -5.37 -1.75
N ILE A 195 -3.01 -4.20 -1.67
CA ILE A 195 -4.43 -4.09 -1.33
C ILE A 195 -5.29 -4.53 -2.50
N GLN A 196 -4.98 -4.04 -3.70
CA GLN A 196 -5.72 -4.36 -4.92
C GLN A 196 -5.75 -5.86 -5.22
N ILE A 197 -4.59 -6.48 -5.14
CA ILE A 197 -4.39 -7.90 -5.44
C ILE A 197 -5.07 -8.76 -4.38
N ASN A 198 -4.84 -8.48 -3.10
CA ASN A 198 -5.50 -9.23 -2.02
C ASN A 198 -7.02 -9.06 -2.06
N LEU A 199 -7.55 -7.85 -2.31
CA LEU A 199 -8.99 -7.64 -2.43
C LEU A 199 -9.57 -8.43 -3.61
N THR A 200 -8.89 -8.43 -4.75
CA THR A 200 -9.32 -9.17 -5.94
C THR A 200 -9.30 -10.67 -5.71
N PHE A 201 -8.28 -11.20 -5.05
CA PHE A 201 -8.22 -12.59 -4.62
C PHE A 201 -9.35 -12.93 -3.64
N LEU A 202 -9.52 -12.13 -2.57
CA LEU A 202 -10.50 -12.41 -1.52
C LEU A 202 -11.94 -12.34 -2.03
N LYS A 203 -12.28 -11.46 -2.98
CA LYS A 203 -13.59 -11.43 -3.62
C LYS A 203 -13.87 -12.65 -4.52
N LYS A 204 -12.82 -13.35 -4.99
CA LYS A 204 -12.97 -14.58 -5.79
C LYS A 204 -13.15 -15.80 -4.89
N GLU A 205 -12.41 -15.85 -3.79
CA GLU A 205 -12.37 -17.02 -2.89
C GLU A 205 -13.40 -16.98 -1.76
N TYR A 206 -13.90 -15.80 -1.40
CA TYR A 206 -14.79 -15.61 -0.26
C TYR A 206 -16.00 -14.73 -0.64
N ASP A 207 -17.15 -15.04 -0.03
CA ASP A 207 -18.38 -14.29 -0.21
C ASP A 207 -18.60 -13.30 0.95
N PHE A 208 -17.62 -12.44 1.22
CA PHE A 208 -17.80 -11.40 2.24
C PHE A 208 -18.82 -10.36 1.74
N HIS A 209 -19.81 -10.04 2.56
CA HIS A 209 -20.84 -9.08 2.22
C HIS A 209 -20.43 -7.62 2.57
N ARG A 210 -19.29 -7.43 3.24
CA ARG A 210 -18.73 -6.10 3.56
C ARG A 210 -17.21 -6.14 3.67
N TYR A 211 -16.59 -5.14 3.07
CA TYR A 211 -15.17 -4.86 3.10
C TYR A 211 -14.96 -3.56 3.86
N SER A 212 -13.94 -3.49 4.70
CA SER A 212 -13.57 -2.28 5.43
C SER A 212 -12.06 -2.22 5.55
N MET A 213 -11.50 -1.03 5.64
CA MET A 213 -10.06 -0.84 5.78
C MET A 213 -9.79 0.17 6.89
N ILE A 214 -8.81 -0.15 7.72
CA ILE A 214 -8.28 0.73 8.75
C ILE A 214 -6.76 0.74 8.63
N GLY A 215 -6.15 1.86 9.01
CA GLY A 215 -4.70 1.97 8.98
C GLY A 215 -4.17 3.02 9.93
N LEU A 216 -2.91 2.84 10.30
CA LEU A 216 -2.18 3.71 11.23
C LEU A 216 -1.09 4.46 10.49
N SER A 217 -0.99 5.78 10.71
CA SER A 217 0.07 6.63 10.13
C SER A 217 0.16 6.45 8.60
N GLY A 218 1.29 6.01 8.04
CA GLY A 218 1.42 5.69 6.61
C GLY A 218 0.41 4.65 6.10
N GLY A 219 0.01 3.67 6.93
CA GLY A 219 -1.09 2.76 6.58
C GLY A 219 -2.47 3.43 6.56
N GLY A 220 -2.64 4.49 7.35
CA GLY A 220 -3.83 5.35 7.31
C GLY A 220 -3.88 6.16 6.01
N TRP A 221 -2.75 6.68 5.55
CA TRP A 221 -2.63 7.30 4.24
C TRP A 221 -3.03 6.31 3.12
N THR A 222 -2.48 5.09 3.14
CA THR A 222 -2.83 4.06 2.15
C THR A 222 -4.33 3.75 2.18
N THR A 223 -4.91 3.64 3.38
CA THR A 223 -6.36 3.44 3.57
C THR A 223 -7.19 4.51 2.87
N VAL A 224 -6.87 5.79 3.11
CA VAL A 224 -7.62 6.91 2.53
C VAL A 224 -7.47 6.96 1.01
N VAL A 225 -6.25 6.79 0.51
CA VAL A 225 -5.99 6.86 -0.94
C VAL A 225 -6.65 5.70 -1.67
N TYR A 226 -6.48 4.46 -1.17
CA TYR A 226 -7.04 3.29 -1.85
C TYR A 226 -8.57 3.30 -1.85
N SER A 227 -9.20 3.64 -0.71
CA SER A 227 -10.66 3.71 -0.60
C SER A 227 -11.31 4.82 -1.45
N ALA A 228 -10.56 5.86 -1.83
CA ALA A 228 -11.03 6.85 -2.79
C ALA A 228 -11.06 6.32 -4.24
N ILE A 229 -10.23 5.31 -4.54
CA ILE A 229 -10.04 4.77 -5.89
C ILE A 229 -10.97 3.59 -6.15
N ASP A 230 -11.08 2.66 -5.20
CA ASP A 230 -11.82 1.41 -5.34
C ASP A 230 -13.14 1.47 -4.57
N GLU A 231 -14.26 1.33 -5.29
CA GLU A 231 -15.61 1.42 -4.71
C GLU A 231 -16.15 0.09 -4.17
N ARG A 232 -15.36 -1.00 -4.22
CA ARG A 232 -15.76 -2.38 -3.85
C ARG A 232 -15.89 -2.67 -2.36
#